data_AF-A0A355RC62-F1
#
_entry.id   AF-A0A355RC62-F1
#
_cell.length_a   1.000
_cell.length_b   1.000
_cell.length_c   1.000
_cell.angle_alpha   90.00
_cell.angle_beta   90.00
_cell.angle_gamma   90.00
#
_symmetry.space_group_name_H-M   'P 1'
#
loop_
_entity.id
_entity.type
_entity.pdbx_description
1 polymer ?
#
loop_
_entity_poly.entity_id
_entity_poly.type
_entity_poly.pdbx_seq_one_letter_code
_entity_poly.pdbx_strand_id
1 'polypeptide(L)'
;MPVDGLGCHSGSELKKAAELSGNSELLAQFAKDYPQGPHDKPQSMCPAFGSLRVGLRMRRVATVLSGSACCVYGLTFVSHFYGARRSVGYVPFNSETLVTGKLFEDIRDSVHELADPDLYDAIVVTNLCVPTASGVPLRLLPDEINGVRIVGIDVPGFGIPTHAEAKDVLAGAMLNYARKEIEAGPVAAPQGGKSDRPTVSLLGEMFPADPVMIGAMLAPMGLAAGPVVPTREWRELYSALDCGAVAAIHPFYTAAIR
;
A
#
# COMPACT_ATOMS: atom_id res chain seq x y z
N MET A 1 -21.28 35.54 -5.72
CA MET A 1 -21.54 34.99 -7.07
C MET A 1 -20.95 33.59 -7.10
N PRO A 2 -21.65 32.58 -7.63
CA PRO A 2 -21.07 31.24 -7.75
C PRO A 2 -19.92 31.31 -8.75
N VAL A 3 -18.77 30.73 -8.39
CA VAL A 3 -17.60 30.65 -9.26
C VAL A 3 -17.87 29.62 -10.36
N ASP A 4 -17.85 30.07 -11.61
CA ASP A 4 -17.93 29.22 -12.80
C ASP A 4 -16.84 28.14 -12.76
N GLY A 5 -17.21 26.93 -13.16
CA GLY A 5 -16.36 25.73 -13.08
C GLY A 5 -15.03 25.92 -13.79
N LEU A 6 -13.94 25.73 -13.04
CA LEU A 6 -12.58 25.69 -13.54
C LEU A 6 -12.44 24.55 -14.56
N GLY A 7 -12.18 24.89 -15.82
CA GLY A 7 -11.85 23.91 -16.86
C GLY A 7 -10.48 23.25 -16.64
N CYS A 8 -10.26 22.11 -17.29
CA CYS A 8 -9.06 21.24 -17.16
C CYS A 8 -7.70 21.88 -17.57
N HIS A 9 -7.65 23.17 -17.91
CA HIS A 9 -6.43 23.89 -18.33
C HIS A 9 -5.96 24.95 -17.31
N SER A 10 -6.50 24.95 -16.10
CA SER A 10 -6.36 26.02 -15.10
C SER A 10 -5.18 25.81 -14.13
N GLY A 11 -4.00 25.45 -14.66
CA GLY A 11 -2.83 25.04 -13.86
C GLY A 11 -2.42 26.04 -12.76
N SER A 12 -2.36 27.34 -13.06
CA SER A 12 -2.03 28.39 -12.07
C SER A 12 -3.16 28.72 -11.09
N GLU A 13 -4.40 28.43 -11.47
CA GLU A 13 -5.59 28.70 -10.65
C GLU A 13 -5.83 27.59 -9.63
N LEU A 14 -5.43 26.33 -9.92
CA LEU A 14 -5.53 25.21 -8.98
C LEU A 14 -4.70 25.43 -7.71
N LYS A 15 -3.48 25.97 -7.84
CA LYS A 15 -2.63 26.28 -6.68
C LYS A 15 -3.26 27.37 -5.81
N LYS A 16 -3.74 28.45 -6.43
CA LYS A 16 -4.48 29.52 -5.73
C LYS A 16 -5.75 29.01 -5.08
N ALA A 17 -6.53 28.16 -5.77
CA ALA A 17 -7.76 27.59 -5.22
C ALA A 17 -7.48 26.69 -4.01
N ALA A 18 -6.40 25.90 -4.05
CA ALA A 18 -5.99 25.07 -2.94
C ALA A 18 -5.45 25.91 -1.75
N GLU A 19 -4.71 26.98 -2.02
CA GLU A 19 -4.29 27.95 -0.99
C GLU A 19 -5.50 28.66 -0.34
N LEU A 20 -6.47 29.10 -1.15
CA LEU A 20 -7.73 29.71 -0.69
C LEU A 20 -8.62 28.73 0.07
N SER A 21 -8.46 27.42 -0.15
CA SER A 21 -9.17 26.36 0.59
C SER A 21 -8.51 26.01 1.93
N GLY A 22 -7.48 26.76 2.36
CA GLY A 22 -6.79 26.54 3.63
C GLY A 22 -5.72 25.44 3.59
N ASN A 23 -5.39 24.90 2.41
CA ASN A 23 -4.42 23.81 2.26
C ASN A 23 -2.98 24.30 2.05
N SER A 24 -2.69 25.59 2.28
CA SER A 24 -1.38 26.19 2.01
C SER A 24 -0.22 25.50 2.73
N GLU A 25 -0.41 25.10 3.99
CA GLU A 25 0.61 24.39 4.77
C GLU A 25 0.87 22.98 4.22
N LEU A 26 -0.20 22.27 3.83
CA LEU A 26 -0.09 20.95 3.17
C LEU A 26 0.64 21.04 1.83
N LEU A 27 0.35 22.05 1.01
CA LEU A 27 1.02 22.28 -0.26
C LEU A 27 2.50 22.61 -0.08
N ALA A 28 2.85 23.42 0.93
CA ALA A 28 4.23 23.73 1.25
C ALA A 28 4.98 22.47 1.73
N GLN A 29 4.33 21.63 2.53
CA GLN A 29 4.88 20.36 2.98
C GLN A 29 5.11 19.41 1.80
N PHE A 30 4.15 19.29 0.88
CA PHE A 30 4.31 18.48 -0.34
C PHE A 30 5.43 18.99 -1.25
N ALA A 31 5.54 20.30 -1.45
CA ALA A 31 6.63 20.86 -2.25
C ALA A 31 8.02 20.59 -1.64
N LYS A 32 8.10 20.50 -0.30
CA LYS A 32 9.33 20.17 0.43
C LYS A 32 9.66 18.68 0.35
N ASP A 33 8.67 17.82 0.55
CA ASP A 33 8.86 16.37 0.63
C ASP A 33 8.99 15.72 -0.76
N TYR A 34 8.42 16.35 -1.81
CA TYR A 34 8.46 15.85 -3.19
C TYR A 34 9.04 16.90 -4.15
N PRO A 35 10.39 17.01 -4.22
CA PRO A 35 11.05 17.88 -5.18
C PRO A 35 10.60 17.57 -6.60
N GLN A 36 10.21 18.62 -7.32
CA GLN A 36 9.74 18.49 -8.70
C GLN A 36 10.91 18.21 -9.64
N GLY A 37 10.76 17.18 -10.46
CA GLY A 37 11.64 16.88 -11.58
C GLY A 37 11.11 17.48 -12.88
N PRO A 38 11.61 16.99 -14.04
CA PRO A 38 11.08 17.37 -15.34
C PRO A 38 9.55 17.20 -15.40
N HIS A 39 8.87 18.11 -16.11
CA HIS A 39 7.40 18.14 -16.25
C HIS A 39 6.62 18.36 -14.95
N ASP A 40 7.21 19.05 -13.96
CA ASP A 40 6.56 19.38 -12.69
C ASP A 40 6.00 18.15 -11.98
N LYS A 41 6.75 17.04 -12.05
CA LYS A 41 6.44 15.78 -11.35
C LYS A 41 7.67 15.22 -10.65
N PRO A 42 7.50 14.54 -9.49
CA PRO A 42 8.59 13.79 -8.88
C PRO A 42 9.16 12.76 -9.86
N GLN A 43 10.49 12.60 -9.88
CA GLN A 43 11.13 11.52 -10.64
C GLN A 43 10.87 10.16 -9.97
N SER A 44 9.71 9.58 -10.27
CA SER A 44 9.18 8.41 -9.58
C SER A 44 8.44 7.50 -10.56
N MET A 45 8.38 6.21 -10.23
CA MET A 45 7.49 5.27 -10.93
C MET A 45 6.02 5.53 -10.54
N CYS A 46 5.10 4.88 -11.27
CA CYS A 46 3.69 4.84 -10.89
C CYS A 46 3.53 4.42 -9.41
N PRO A 47 2.76 5.17 -8.59
CA PRO A 47 2.54 4.82 -7.19
C PRO A 47 2.05 3.40 -6.98
N ALA A 48 1.14 2.91 -7.84
CA ALA A 48 0.62 1.55 -7.79
C ALA A 48 1.71 0.46 -7.81
N PHE A 49 2.88 0.72 -8.40
CA PHE A 49 4.01 -0.20 -8.34
C PHE A 49 4.50 -0.43 -6.91
N GLY A 50 4.54 0.61 -6.09
CA GLY A 50 4.94 0.53 -4.69
C GLY A 50 4.06 -0.40 -3.87
N SER A 51 2.75 -0.14 -3.91
CA SER A 51 1.76 -1.00 -3.27
C SER A 51 1.83 -2.44 -3.79
N LEU A 52 1.89 -2.61 -5.12
CA LEU A 52 1.98 -3.93 -5.74
C LEU A 52 3.24 -4.69 -5.29
N ARG A 53 4.38 -4.01 -5.12
CA ARG A 53 5.61 -4.61 -4.58
C ARG A 53 5.42 -5.14 -3.17
N VAL A 54 4.64 -4.45 -2.33
CA VAL A 54 4.29 -4.89 -0.98
C VAL A 54 3.33 -6.09 -1.02
N GLY A 55 2.31 -6.07 -1.88
CA GLY A 55 1.41 -7.22 -2.05
C GLY A 55 2.15 -8.47 -2.55
N LEU A 56 3.00 -8.33 -3.57
CA LEU A 56 3.69 -9.47 -4.19
C LEU A 56 4.83 -10.05 -3.34
N ARG A 57 5.38 -9.32 -2.36
CA ARG A 57 6.37 -9.89 -1.42
C ARG A 57 5.71 -10.76 -0.36
N MET A 58 4.47 -10.44 0.03
CA MET A 58 3.71 -11.18 1.03
C MET A 58 3.43 -12.61 0.60
N ARG A 59 3.65 -13.56 1.51
CA ARG A 59 3.32 -14.97 1.32
C ARG A 59 1.84 -15.16 1.59
N ARG A 60 1.20 -16.06 0.81
CA ARG A 60 -0.24 -16.38 0.94
C ARG A 60 -1.11 -15.13 0.87
N VAL A 61 -0.74 -14.16 0.05
CA VAL A 61 -1.58 -12.99 -0.26
C VAL A 61 -1.85 -12.95 -1.75
N ALA A 62 -3.13 -12.97 -2.13
CA ALA A 62 -3.53 -12.69 -3.50
C ALA A 62 -3.55 -11.17 -3.72
N THR A 63 -2.92 -10.68 -4.80
CA THR A 63 -2.93 -9.25 -5.13
C THR A 63 -3.71 -9.04 -6.43
N VAL A 64 -4.81 -8.30 -6.35
CA VAL A 64 -5.74 -8.04 -7.46
C VAL A 64 -5.71 -6.55 -7.80
N LEU A 65 -5.52 -6.22 -9.07
CA LEU A 65 -5.58 -4.86 -9.58
C LEU A 65 -6.89 -4.63 -10.32
N SER A 66 -7.57 -3.54 -9.97
CA SER A 66 -8.67 -2.97 -10.75
C SER A 66 -8.14 -1.78 -11.54
N GLY A 67 -8.07 -1.90 -12.86
CA GLY A 67 -7.35 -0.94 -13.69
C GLY A 67 -7.54 -1.14 -15.19
N SER A 68 -6.93 -0.28 -16.00
CA SER A 68 -6.88 -0.52 -17.43
C SER A 68 -5.84 -1.60 -17.76
N ALA A 69 -6.04 -2.30 -18.87
CA ALA A 69 -5.14 -3.37 -19.30
C ALA A 69 -3.69 -2.87 -19.47
N CYS A 70 -3.49 -1.63 -19.95
CA CYS A 70 -2.15 -1.06 -20.10
C CYS A 70 -1.45 -0.83 -18.77
N CYS A 71 -2.16 -0.34 -17.75
CA CYS A 71 -1.61 -0.15 -16.41
C CYS A 71 -1.25 -1.49 -15.78
N VAL A 72 -2.15 -2.48 -15.85
CA VAL A 72 -1.92 -3.79 -15.23
C VAL A 72 -0.81 -4.55 -15.94
N TYR A 73 -0.74 -4.49 -17.26
CA TYR A 73 0.38 -5.05 -18.01
C TYR A 73 1.71 -4.41 -17.61
N GLY A 74 1.79 -3.07 -17.61
CA GLY A 74 3.01 -2.35 -17.25
C GLY A 74 3.47 -2.65 -15.83
N LEU A 75 2.55 -2.65 -14.86
CA LEU A 75 2.80 -2.96 -13.46
C LEU A 75 3.24 -4.41 -13.25
N THR A 76 2.61 -5.35 -13.96
CA THR A 76 2.99 -6.76 -13.92
C THR A 76 4.39 -6.96 -14.51
N PHE A 77 4.68 -6.36 -15.66
CA PHE A 77 5.98 -6.42 -16.31
C PHE A 77 7.09 -5.90 -15.39
N VAL A 78 6.96 -4.68 -14.87
CA VAL A 78 7.99 -4.08 -14.01
C VAL A 78 8.14 -4.87 -12.70
N SER A 79 7.05 -5.39 -12.13
CA SER A 79 7.13 -6.21 -10.91
C SER A 79 7.94 -7.48 -11.11
N HIS A 80 7.72 -8.19 -12.21
CA HIS A 80 8.49 -9.39 -12.55
C HIS A 80 9.94 -9.05 -12.93
N PHE A 81 10.17 -7.91 -13.60
CA PHE A 81 11.51 -7.40 -13.87
C PHE A 81 12.31 -7.17 -12.57
N TYR A 82 11.67 -6.64 -11.52
CA TYR A 82 12.26 -6.50 -10.17
C TYR A 82 12.14 -7.76 -9.30
N GLY A 83 11.95 -8.93 -9.92
CA GLY A 83 12.08 -10.23 -9.27
C GLY A 83 10.83 -10.74 -8.54
N ALA A 84 9.66 -10.11 -8.72
CA ALA A 84 8.42 -10.72 -8.25
C ALA A 84 8.16 -12.03 -9.01
N ARG A 85 7.67 -13.05 -8.29
CA ARG A 85 7.39 -14.40 -8.83
C ARG A 85 5.93 -14.81 -8.71
N ARG A 86 5.09 -13.95 -8.13
CA ARG A 86 3.68 -14.23 -7.85
C ARG A 86 2.80 -13.58 -8.91
N SER A 87 1.70 -14.27 -9.24
CA SER A 87 0.72 -13.77 -10.19
C SER A 87 0.03 -12.51 -9.68
N VAL A 88 -0.37 -11.66 -10.62
CA VAL A 88 -1.18 -10.46 -10.37
C VAL A 88 -2.58 -10.74 -10.88
N GLY A 89 -3.57 -10.73 -9.98
CA GLY A 89 -4.98 -10.78 -10.34
C GLY A 89 -5.42 -9.49 -11.03
N TYR A 90 -6.39 -9.58 -11.92
CA TYR A 90 -6.83 -8.45 -12.73
C TYR A 90 -8.35 -8.45 -12.89
N VAL A 91 -8.98 -7.34 -12.51
CA VAL A 91 -10.38 -7.06 -12.85
C VAL A 91 -10.41 -5.95 -13.92
N PRO A 92 -10.77 -6.26 -15.17
CA PRO A 92 -10.84 -5.29 -16.25
C PRO A 92 -12.07 -4.40 -16.13
N PHE A 93 -12.04 -3.24 -16.80
CA PHE A 93 -13.21 -2.41 -17.00
C PHE A 93 -13.30 -1.90 -18.43
N ASN A 94 -14.50 -1.47 -18.81
CA ASN A 94 -14.75 -0.65 -20.00
C ASN A 94 -15.65 0.54 -19.61
N SER A 95 -15.97 1.40 -20.56
CA SER A 95 -16.78 2.60 -20.30
C SER A 95 -18.15 2.28 -19.69
N GLU A 96 -18.78 1.19 -20.12
CA GLU A 96 -20.09 0.76 -19.61
C GLU A 96 -19.98 0.26 -18.17
N THR A 97 -19.00 -0.59 -17.86
CA THR A 97 -18.85 -1.15 -16.50
C THR A 97 -18.49 -0.09 -15.46
N LEU A 98 -17.82 1.00 -15.89
CA LEU A 98 -17.49 2.13 -15.02
C LEU A 98 -18.72 2.96 -14.62
N VAL A 99 -19.65 3.19 -15.55
CA VAL A 99 -20.83 4.05 -15.28
C VAL A 99 -22.00 3.30 -14.69
N THR A 100 -22.08 1.98 -14.91
CA THR A 100 -23.18 1.13 -14.42
C THR A 100 -22.95 0.60 -13.00
N GLY A 101 -21.75 0.76 -12.45
CA GLY A 101 -21.37 0.17 -11.16
C GLY A 101 -20.95 -1.30 -11.23
N LYS A 102 -21.09 -1.94 -12.41
CA LYS A 102 -20.72 -3.34 -12.64
C LYS A 102 -19.27 -3.66 -12.28
N LEU A 103 -18.33 -2.72 -12.44
CA LEU A 103 -16.95 -2.94 -12.03
C LEU A 103 -16.83 -3.31 -10.54
N PHE A 104 -17.63 -2.73 -9.66
CA PHE A 104 -17.62 -3.10 -8.25
C PHE A 104 -18.17 -4.52 -8.04
N GLU A 105 -19.20 -4.91 -8.77
CA GLU A 105 -19.76 -6.27 -8.73
C GLU A 105 -18.74 -7.29 -9.21
N ASP A 106 -18.05 -7.02 -10.32
CA ASP A 106 -16.98 -7.87 -10.85
C ASP A 106 -15.82 -8.02 -9.84
N ILE A 107 -15.46 -6.93 -9.14
CA ILE A 107 -14.46 -6.98 -8.06
C ILE A 107 -14.96 -7.85 -6.89
N ARG A 108 -16.20 -7.63 -6.44
CA ARG A 108 -16.80 -8.40 -5.35
C ARG A 108 -16.81 -9.89 -5.69
N ASP A 109 -17.24 -10.24 -6.89
CA ASP A 109 -17.31 -11.63 -7.33
C ASP A 109 -15.89 -12.24 -7.42
N SER A 110 -14.89 -11.48 -7.85
CA SER A 110 -13.49 -11.92 -7.86
C SER A 110 -12.93 -12.24 -6.46
N VAL A 111 -13.28 -11.45 -5.44
CA VAL A 111 -12.81 -11.74 -4.07
C VAL A 111 -13.53 -12.95 -3.48
N HIS A 112 -14.80 -13.18 -3.83
CA HIS A 112 -15.51 -14.41 -3.44
C HIS A 112 -14.90 -15.64 -4.10
N GLU A 113 -14.52 -15.56 -5.37
CA GLU A 113 -13.88 -16.67 -6.10
C GLU A 113 -12.49 -17.00 -5.53
N LEU A 114 -11.71 -15.98 -5.16
CA LEU A 114 -10.33 -16.15 -4.66
C LEU A 114 -10.25 -16.55 -3.18
N ALA A 115 -11.32 -16.39 -2.41
CA ALA A 115 -11.31 -16.56 -0.94
C ALA A 115 -11.26 -18.03 -0.51
N ASP A 116 -10.06 -18.60 -0.63
CA ASP A 116 -9.69 -19.94 -0.18
C ASP A 116 -8.65 -19.86 0.96
N PRO A 117 -9.02 -20.22 2.21
CA PRO A 117 -8.12 -20.17 3.36
C PRO A 117 -6.97 -21.17 3.29
N ASP A 118 -7.07 -22.23 2.49
CA ASP A 118 -5.97 -23.18 2.30
C ASP A 118 -4.86 -22.56 1.45
N LEU A 119 -5.19 -21.57 0.60
CA LEU A 119 -4.25 -20.89 -0.29
C LEU A 119 -3.80 -19.52 0.23
N TYR A 120 -4.73 -18.74 0.80
CA TYR A 120 -4.51 -17.33 1.10
C TYR A 120 -4.90 -16.97 2.54
N ASP A 121 -4.07 -16.12 3.16
CA ASP A 121 -4.36 -15.47 4.44
C ASP A 121 -5.09 -14.12 4.22
N ALA A 122 -4.87 -13.49 3.06
CA ALA A 122 -5.52 -12.25 2.65
C ALA A 122 -5.61 -12.09 1.11
N ILE A 123 -6.57 -11.31 0.66
CA ILE A 123 -6.71 -10.80 -0.71
C ILE A 123 -6.62 -9.28 -0.65
N VAL A 124 -5.66 -8.71 -1.37
CA VAL A 124 -5.50 -7.26 -1.54
C VAL A 124 -6.12 -6.85 -2.86
N VAL A 125 -7.12 -5.99 -2.83
CA VAL A 125 -7.71 -5.37 -4.02
C VAL A 125 -7.25 -3.92 -4.11
N THR A 126 -6.61 -3.55 -5.20
CA THR A 126 -6.11 -2.20 -5.42
C THR A 126 -6.82 -1.55 -6.61
N ASN A 127 -7.53 -0.46 -6.35
CA ASN A 127 -7.99 0.43 -7.41
C ASN A 127 -6.81 1.26 -7.94
N LEU A 128 -6.69 1.32 -9.27
CA LEU A 128 -5.79 2.23 -9.96
C LEU A 128 -6.48 3.57 -10.28
N CYS A 129 -5.80 4.44 -11.04
CA CYS A 129 -6.25 5.81 -11.31
C CYS A 129 -7.72 5.93 -11.73
N VAL A 130 -8.15 5.14 -12.73
CA VAL A 130 -9.50 5.29 -13.29
C VAL A 130 -10.58 4.78 -12.32
N PRO A 131 -10.50 3.55 -11.76
CA PRO A 131 -11.49 3.10 -10.78
C PRO A 131 -11.58 4.00 -9.54
N THR A 132 -10.46 4.51 -9.03
CA THR A 132 -10.49 5.49 -7.92
C THR A 132 -11.18 6.78 -8.33
N ALA A 133 -10.87 7.34 -9.51
CA ALA A 133 -11.50 8.57 -10.00
C ALA A 133 -13.01 8.39 -10.28
N SER A 134 -13.42 7.20 -10.69
CA SER A 134 -14.82 6.82 -10.90
C SER A 134 -15.56 6.49 -9.60
N GLY A 135 -14.89 6.52 -8.45
CA GLY A 135 -15.51 6.33 -7.14
C GLY A 135 -15.89 4.88 -6.82
N VAL A 136 -15.17 3.89 -7.38
CA VAL A 136 -15.42 2.48 -7.10
C VAL A 136 -15.22 2.18 -5.61
N PRO A 137 -16.26 1.77 -4.87
CA PRO A 137 -16.25 1.82 -3.41
C PRO A 137 -15.71 0.53 -2.76
N LEU A 138 -14.40 0.28 -2.81
CA LEU A 138 -13.80 -0.93 -2.21
C LEU A 138 -14.10 -1.12 -0.71
N ARG A 139 -14.42 -0.04 0.00
CA ARG A 139 -14.89 -0.07 1.40
C ARG A 139 -16.19 -0.85 1.63
N LEU A 140 -16.93 -1.17 0.57
CA LEU A 140 -18.16 -1.97 0.64
C LEU A 140 -17.89 -3.47 0.47
N LEU A 141 -16.64 -3.87 0.17
CA LEU A 141 -16.26 -5.27 0.23
C LEU A 141 -16.37 -5.77 1.67
N PRO A 142 -16.74 -7.04 1.89
CA PRO A 142 -16.70 -7.63 3.23
C PRO A 142 -15.27 -7.61 3.76
N ASP A 143 -15.07 -7.37 5.06
CA ASP A 143 -13.72 -7.38 5.66
C ASP A 143 -13.08 -8.79 5.58
N GLU A 144 -13.89 -9.86 5.60
CA GLU A 144 -13.45 -11.25 5.56
C GLU A 144 -14.42 -12.15 4.78
N ILE A 145 -13.89 -13.13 4.04
CA ILE A 145 -14.64 -14.20 3.39
C ILE A 145 -13.94 -15.54 3.69
N ASN A 146 -14.65 -16.52 4.26
CA ASN A 146 -14.11 -17.85 4.57
C ASN A 146 -12.81 -17.84 5.42
N GLY A 147 -12.62 -16.86 6.32
CA GLY A 147 -11.37 -16.70 7.08
C GLY A 147 -10.24 -16.00 6.31
N VAL A 148 -10.46 -15.61 5.06
CA VAL A 148 -9.53 -14.84 4.22
C VAL A 148 -9.86 -13.35 4.31
N ARG A 149 -8.88 -12.56 4.70
CA ARG A 149 -9.03 -11.10 4.90
C ARG A 149 -9.11 -10.38 3.56
N ILE A 150 -10.00 -9.42 3.43
CA ILE A 150 -10.12 -8.61 2.21
C ILE A 150 -9.65 -7.20 2.51
N VAL A 151 -8.61 -6.77 1.81
CA VAL A 151 -8.00 -5.45 2.00
C VAL A 151 -8.16 -4.64 0.73
N GLY A 152 -9.12 -3.72 0.73
CA GLY A 152 -9.34 -2.77 -0.35
C GLY A 152 -8.54 -1.48 -0.16
N ILE A 153 -7.77 -1.06 -1.16
CA ILE A 153 -7.03 0.21 -1.14
C ILE A 153 -7.12 0.96 -2.49
N ASP A 154 -7.06 2.28 -2.42
CA ASP A 154 -6.96 3.14 -3.59
C ASP A 154 -5.51 3.63 -3.74
N VAL A 155 -4.90 3.37 -4.91
CA VAL A 155 -3.53 3.82 -5.19
C VAL A 155 -3.48 4.58 -6.52
N PRO A 156 -4.18 5.73 -6.62
CA PRO A 156 -4.20 6.53 -7.82
C PRO A 156 -2.86 7.23 -8.04
N GLY A 157 -2.42 7.31 -9.30
CA GLY A 157 -1.21 8.04 -9.69
C GLY A 157 -1.30 9.56 -9.47
N PHE A 158 -2.49 10.10 -9.21
CA PHE A 158 -2.70 11.53 -8.93
C PHE A 158 -2.89 11.84 -7.44
N GLY A 159 -3.12 10.84 -6.59
CA GLY A 159 -3.43 11.03 -5.17
C GLY A 159 -2.32 10.59 -4.22
N ILE A 160 -1.32 9.86 -4.73
CA ILE A 160 -0.15 9.42 -3.96
C ILE A 160 1.10 9.97 -4.66
N PRO A 161 1.94 10.78 -3.99
CA PRO A 161 3.05 11.46 -4.65
C PRO A 161 4.09 10.51 -5.24
N THR A 162 4.37 9.39 -4.58
CA THR A 162 5.43 8.46 -4.99
C THR A 162 5.09 6.98 -4.81
N HIS A 163 5.77 6.12 -5.56
CA HIS A 163 5.75 4.68 -5.31
C HIS A 163 6.40 4.27 -3.98
N ALA A 164 7.15 5.13 -3.31
CA ALA A 164 7.65 4.82 -1.97
C ALA A 164 6.49 4.88 -0.96
N GLU A 165 5.70 5.95 -0.98
CA GLU A 165 4.56 6.13 -0.06
C GLU A 165 3.39 5.19 -0.36
N ALA A 166 3.21 4.77 -1.61
CA ALA A 166 2.23 3.74 -1.93
C ALA A 166 2.51 2.41 -1.19
N LYS A 167 3.76 2.16 -0.78
CA LYS A 167 4.08 1.02 0.10
C LYS A 167 3.47 1.22 1.48
N ASP A 168 3.49 2.44 2.00
CA ASP A 168 2.92 2.81 3.30
C ASP A 168 1.40 2.70 3.27
N VAL A 169 0.76 3.04 2.16
CA VAL A 169 -0.69 2.87 2.00
C VAL A 169 -1.10 1.40 2.23
N LEU A 170 -0.45 0.45 1.55
CA LEU A 170 -0.79 -0.97 1.73
C LEU A 170 -0.31 -1.51 3.09
N ALA A 171 0.92 -1.18 3.51
CA ALA A 171 1.45 -1.63 4.80
C ALA A 171 0.60 -1.12 5.97
N GLY A 172 0.20 0.15 5.94
CA GLY A 172 -0.68 0.79 6.92
C GLY A 172 -2.08 0.18 6.92
N ALA A 173 -2.66 -0.11 5.75
CA ALA A 173 -3.95 -0.80 5.68
C ALA A 173 -3.91 -2.19 6.32
N MET A 174 -2.87 -2.97 6.03
CA MET A 174 -2.67 -4.29 6.63
C MET A 174 -2.39 -4.22 8.13
N LEU A 175 -1.56 -3.28 8.59
CA LEU A 175 -1.31 -3.04 10.00
C LEU A 175 -2.57 -2.64 10.75
N ASN A 176 -3.40 -1.77 10.17
CA ASN A 176 -4.67 -1.36 10.78
C ASN A 176 -5.65 -2.54 10.86
N TYR A 177 -5.70 -3.41 9.84
CA TYR A 177 -6.48 -4.65 9.91
C TYR A 177 -5.95 -5.56 11.02
N ALA A 178 -4.65 -5.86 11.02
CA ALA A 178 -4.02 -6.71 12.03
C ALA A 178 -4.20 -6.18 13.46
N ARG A 179 -4.20 -4.85 13.63
CA ARG A 179 -4.47 -4.18 14.91
C ARG A 179 -5.89 -4.46 15.41
N LYS A 180 -6.89 -4.36 14.54
CA LYS A 180 -8.28 -4.69 14.90
C LYS A 180 -8.43 -6.16 15.31
N GLU A 181 -7.72 -7.07 14.63
CA GLU A 181 -7.75 -8.50 14.96
C GLU A 181 -7.17 -8.79 16.34
N ILE A 182 -6.00 -8.23 16.67
CA ILE A 182 -5.35 -8.47 17.97
C ILE A 182 -6.10 -7.77 19.11
N GLU A 183 -6.75 -6.63 18.84
CA GLU A 183 -7.66 -5.97 19.80
C GLU A 183 -8.93 -6.81 20.06
N ALA A 184 -9.39 -7.59 19.08
CA ALA A 184 -10.56 -8.45 19.21
C ALA A 184 -10.29 -9.77 19.96
N GLY A 185 -9.04 -10.26 19.96
CA GLY A 185 -8.68 -11.46 20.71
C GLY A 185 -7.31 -12.05 20.35
N PRO A 186 -6.97 -13.22 20.93
CA PRO A 186 -5.70 -13.89 20.67
C PRO A 186 -5.54 -14.27 19.19
N VAL A 187 -4.40 -13.92 18.61
CA VAL A 187 -4.03 -14.26 17.22
C VAL A 187 -2.92 -15.31 17.18
N ALA A 188 -2.76 -15.95 16.01
CA ALA A 188 -1.69 -16.91 15.80
C ALA A 188 -0.31 -16.23 15.85
N ALA A 189 0.61 -16.81 16.61
CA ALA A 189 2.00 -16.36 16.66
C ALA A 189 2.69 -16.50 15.28
N PRO A 190 3.64 -15.61 14.96
CA PRO A 190 4.47 -15.74 13.76
C PRO A 190 5.36 -16.98 13.82
N GLN A 191 5.67 -17.55 12.66
CA GLN A 191 6.46 -18.79 12.55
C GLN A 191 7.86 -18.66 13.15
N GLY A 192 8.47 -17.47 13.06
CA GLY A 192 9.81 -17.19 13.59
C GLY A 192 9.91 -17.16 15.12
N GLY A 193 8.79 -17.18 15.84
CA GLY A 193 8.77 -17.09 17.30
C GLY A 193 9.21 -15.72 17.84
N LYS A 194 9.41 -15.64 19.16
CA LYS A 194 9.95 -14.45 19.83
C LYS A 194 11.47 -14.56 19.93
N SER A 195 12.15 -13.43 19.73
CA SER A 195 13.59 -13.28 19.94
C SER A 195 13.96 -13.52 21.41
N ASP A 196 15.17 -14.07 21.65
CA ASP A 196 15.78 -14.21 22.98
C ASP A 196 16.29 -12.87 23.54
N ARG A 197 16.33 -11.84 22.69
CA ARG A 197 16.77 -10.46 23.01
C ARG A 197 15.70 -9.42 22.67
N PRO A 198 15.72 -8.25 23.32
CA PRO A 198 14.89 -7.11 22.89
C PRO A 198 15.14 -6.78 21.41
N THR A 199 14.06 -6.55 20.67
CA THR A 199 14.09 -6.32 19.22
C THR A 199 13.84 -4.86 18.88
N VAL A 200 14.45 -4.41 17.78
CA VAL A 200 14.13 -3.13 17.13
C VAL A 200 13.41 -3.43 15.82
N SER A 201 12.13 -3.10 15.73
CA SER A 201 11.36 -3.24 14.49
C SER A 201 11.88 -2.27 13.44
N LEU A 202 11.93 -2.71 12.19
CA LEU A 202 12.51 -1.93 11.10
C LEU A 202 11.39 -1.44 10.18
N LEU A 203 11.22 -0.12 10.10
CA LEU A 203 10.25 0.52 9.22
C LEU A 203 10.97 1.03 7.96
N GLY A 204 10.60 0.47 6.83
CA GLY A 204 11.13 0.86 5.53
C GLY A 204 11.34 -0.32 4.59
N GLU A 205 11.26 -0.07 3.27
CA GLU A 205 11.72 -1.04 2.29
C GLU A 205 13.23 -1.27 2.49
N MET A 206 13.58 -2.54 2.61
CA MET A 206 14.94 -3.00 2.79
C MET A 206 15.26 -4.09 1.79
N PHE A 207 16.51 -4.12 1.36
CA PHE A 207 17.03 -5.22 0.58
C PHE A 207 17.22 -6.46 1.46
N PRO A 208 17.23 -7.67 0.88
CA PRO A 208 17.31 -8.91 1.66
C PRO A 208 18.50 -9.00 2.63
N ALA A 209 19.61 -8.31 2.34
CA ALA A 209 20.80 -8.30 3.20
C ALA A 209 20.73 -7.27 4.34
N ASP A 210 19.89 -6.24 4.23
CA ASP A 210 19.90 -5.13 5.19
C ASP A 210 19.52 -5.58 6.61
N PRO A 211 18.47 -6.40 6.85
CA PRO A 211 18.16 -6.87 8.19
C PRO A 211 19.27 -7.73 8.81
N VAL A 212 20.02 -8.48 7.99
CA VAL A 212 21.16 -9.29 8.45
C VAL A 212 22.29 -8.38 8.93
N MET A 213 22.63 -7.36 8.15
CA MET A 213 23.69 -6.41 8.49
C MET A 213 23.29 -5.53 9.68
N ILE A 214 22.05 -5.07 9.74
CA ILE A 214 21.49 -4.33 10.88
C ILE A 214 21.52 -5.20 12.15
N GLY A 215 21.13 -6.47 12.05
CA GLY A 215 21.22 -7.42 13.15
C GLY A 215 22.65 -7.57 13.68
N ALA A 216 23.64 -7.62 12.80
CA ALA A 216 25.06 -7.66 13.19
C ALA A 216 25.52 -6.38 13.90
N MET A 217 25.00 -5.22 13.51
CA MET A 217 25.27 -3.94 14.19
C MET A 217 24.59 -3.83 15.55
N LEU A 218 23.39 -4.41 15.71
CA LEU A 218 22.63 -4.41 16.96
C LEU A 218 23.17 -5.41 18.00
N ALA A 219 23.79 -6.50 17.55
CA ALA A 219 24.22 -7.59 18.42
C ALA A 219 25.17 -7.16 19.57
N PRO A 220 26.20 -6.29 19.37
CA PRO A 220 27.05 -5.80 20.45
C PRO A 220 26.31 -4.98 21.51
N MET A 221 25.13 -4.43 21.19
CA MET A 221 24.28 -3.67 22.11
C MET A 221 23.31 -4.57 22.90
N GLY A 222 23.36 -5.89 22.68
CA GLY A 222 22.40 -6.84 23.27
C GLY A 222 21.03 -6.81 22.62
N LEU A 223 20.90 -6.22 21.43
CA LEU A 223 19.66 -6.07 20.68
C LEU A 223 19.62 -7.02 19.48
N ALA A 224 18.42 -7.28 18.96
CA ALA A 224 18.19 -8.03 17.73
C ALA A 224 17.38 -7.19 16.72
N ALA A 225 17.54 -7.48 15.43
CA ALA A 225 16.65 -6.95 14.40
C ALA A 225 15.27 -7.60 14.58
N GLY A 226 14.24 -6.77 14.70
CA GLY A 226 12.86 -7.18 14.81
C GLY A 226 12.19 -7.38 13.44
N PRO A 227 10.84 -7.51 13.43
CA PRO A 227 10.10 -7.61 12.19
C PRO A 227 10.29 -6.37 11.31
N VAL A 228 10.22 -6.60 10.01
CA VAL A 228 10.33 -5.57 8.97
C VAL A 228 8.94 -5.17 8.50
N VAL A 229 8.66 -3.87 8.43
CA VAL A 229 7.47 -3.34 7.76
C VAL A 229 7.92 -2.58 6.51
N PRO A 230 7.50 -2.98 5.29
CA PRO A 230 6.48 -4.00 4.99
C PRO A 230 6.91 -5.45 5.23
N THR A 231 6.00 -6.28 5.76
CA THR A 231 6.26 -7.67 6.16
C THR A 231 6.31 -8.63 4.97
N ARG A 232 6.61 -9.91 5.25
CA ARG A 232 6.59 -11.01 4.27
C ARG A 232 5.49 -12.02 4.57
N GLU A 233 4.98 -12.07 5.79
CA GLU A 233 3.84 -12.91 6.18
C GLU A 233 2.86 -12.08 7.01
N TRP A 234 1.57 -12.44 6.97
CA TRP A 234 0.53 -11.70 7.72
C TRP A 234 0.83 -11.67 9.22
N ARG A 235 1.23 -12.81 9.79
CA ARG A 235 1.47 -12.95 11.23
C ARG A 235 2.62 -12.09 11.75
N GLU A 236 3.55 -11.68 10.88
CA GLU A 236 4.63 -10.75 11.25
C GLU A 236 4.09 -9.35 11.58
N LEU A 237 2.90 -8.98 11.08
CA LEU A 237 2.25 -7.72 11.41
C LEU A 237 1.93 -7.65 12.92
N TYR A 238 1.50 -8.76 13.52
CA TYR A 238 1.24 -8.80 14.97
C TYR A 238 2.52 -8.59 15.78
N SER A 239 3.65 -9.17 15.35
CA SER A 239 4.94 -8.89 15.98
C SER A 239 5.41 -7.46 15.76
N ALA A 240 5.10 -6.85 14.62
CA ALA A 240 5.40 -5.44 14.39
C ALA A 240 4.58 -4.54 15.32
N LEU A 241 3.35 -4.93 15.67
CA LEU A 241 2.52 -4.22 16.65
C LEU A 241 3.00 -4.43 18.11
N ASP A 242 3.57 -5.59 18.45
CA ASP A 242 4.16 -5.91 19.77
C ASP A 242 5.59 -5.33 19.95
N CYS A 243 5.95 -4.26 19.24
CA CYS A 243 7.32 -3.73 19.26
C CYS A 243 7.55 -2.70 20.39
N GLY A 244 8.73 -2.77 21.02
CA GLY A 244 9.16 -1.79 22.02
C GLY A 244 9.90 -0.57 21.43
N ALA A 245 10.47 -0.72 20.23
CA ALA A 245 11.15 0.35 19.51
C ALA A 245 11.05 0.12 17.99
N VAL A 246 10.97 1.22 17.23
CA VAL A 246 10.93 1.23 15.77
C VAL A 246 12.07 2.08 15.23
N ALA A 247 12.86 1.55 14.31
CA ALA A 247 13.84 2.28 13.54
C ALA A 247 13.32 2.51 12.12
N ALA A 248 13.08 3.78 11.77
CA ALA A 248 12.78 4.17 10.39
C ALA A 248 14.09 4.26 9.59
N ILE A 249 14.29 3.33 8.66
CA ILE A 249 15.58 3.13 7.98
C ILE A 249 15.72 4.01 6.73
N HIS A 250 14.61 4.48 6.16
CA HIS A 250 14.63 5.17 4.87
C HIS A 250 13.93 6.54 4.94
N PRO A 251 14.52 7.62 4.37
CA PRO A 251 13.96 8.98 4.46
C PRO A 251 12.57 9.19 3.86
N PHE A 252 12.07 8.29 3.01
CA PHE A 252 10.72 8.41 2.46
C PHE A 252 9.63 8.04 3.48
N TYR A 253 9.98 7.38 4.58
CA TYR A 253 9.03 6.96 5.62
C TYR A 253 8.84 8.03 6.70
N THR A 254 9.32 9.26 6.48
CA THR A 254 9.16 10.35 7.45
C THR A 254 7.71 10.69 7.74
N ALA A 255 6.82 10.54 6.77
CA ALA A 255 5.39 10.72 6.99
C ALA A 255 4.80 9.63 7.90
N ALA A 256 5.34 8.40 7.84
CA ALA A 256 4.87 7.28 8.65
C ALA A 256 5.28 7.34 10.13
N ILE A 257 6.19 8.26 10.50
CA ILE A 257 6.68 8.45 11.87
C ILE A 257 6.30 9.82 12.48
N ARG A 258 5.54 10.65 11.76
CA ARG A 258 5.09 11.97 12.21
C ARG A 258 3.72 11.90 12.85
#